data_AF-A0A538J7Q0-F1
#
_entry.id   AF-A0A538J7Q0-F1
#
_cell.length_a   1.000
_cell.length_b   1.000
_cell.length_c   1.000
_cell.angle_alpha   90.00
_cell.angle_beta   90.00
_cell.angle_gamma   90.00
#
_symmetry.space_group_name_H-M   'P 1'
#
loop_
_entity.id
_entity.type
_entity.pdbx_description
1 polymer ?
#
loop_
_entity_poly.entity_id
_entity_poly.type
_entity_poly.pdbx_seq_one_letter_code
_entity_poly.pdbx_strand_id
1 'polypeptide(L)' 'MSATDLVELPPLDAAERTFEQLGSVGHRAAAWIAKADLDTSRGSAEAAAAHYRRAAEALQDFHF' A
#
# COMPACT_ATOMS: atom_id res chain seq x y z
N MET A 1 8.54 2.23 -16.36
CA MET A 1 9.22 2.51 -15.09
C MET A 1 10.28 1.44 -14.90
N SER A 2 11.54 1.82 -14.76
CA SER A 2 12.69 0.92 -14.64
C SER A 2 12.84 0.41 -13.19
N ALA A 3 13.55 -0.70 -12.98
CA ALA A 3 13.86 -1.21 -11.63
C ALA A 3 14.61 -0.18 -10.76
N THR A 4 15.41 0.69 -11.39
CA THR A 4 16.09 1.80 -10.73
C THR A 4 15.11 2.82 -10.13
N ASP A 5 13.97 3.06 -10.79
CA ASP A 5 12.97 4.03 -10.33
C ASP A 5 12.26 3.57 -9.04
N LEU A 6 12.25 2.26 -8.76
CA LEU A 6 11.65 1.71 -7.53
C LEU A 6 12.53 1.93 -6.29
N VAL A 7 13.86 1.99 -6.45
CA VAL A 7 14.80 2.13 -5.33
C VAL A 7 14.78 3.54 -4.73
N GLU A 8 14.41 4.54 -5.53
CA GLU A 8 14.30 5.94 -5.12
C GLU A 8 13.01 6.25 -4.32
N LEU A 9 12.04 5.33 -4.33
CA LEU A 9 10.79 5.50 -3.58
C LEU A 9 10.98 5.15 -2.10
N PRO A 10 10.22 5.77 -1.18
CA PRO A 10 10.09 5.26 0.17
C PRO A 10 9.74 3.77 0.16
N PRO A 11 10.26 2.95 1.09
CA PRO A 11 10.15 1.48 1.00
C PRO A 11 8.72 0.95 0.84
N LEU A 12 7.72 1.59 1.47
CA LEU A 12 6.31 1.20 1.35
C LEU A 12 5.70 1.59 0.00
N ASP A 13 6.18 2.66 -0.63
CA ASP A 13 5.79 3.05 -1.98
C ASP A 13 6.39 2.11 -3.01
N ALA A 14 7.68 1.76 -2.85
CA ALA A 14 8.36 0.75 -3.65
C ALA A 14 7.65 -0.62 -3.55
N ALA A 15 7.28 -1.04 -2.33
CA ALA A 15 6.55 -2.28 -2.08
C ALA A 15 5.18 -2.28 -2.77
N GLU A 16 4.36 -1.23 -2.58
CA GLU A 16 3.05 -1.11 -3.24
C GLU A 16 3.19 -1.25 -4.76
N ARG A 17 4.13 -0.53 -5.38
CA ARG A 17 4.36 -0.56 -6.83
C ARG A 17 4.85 -1.91 -7.33
N THR A 18 5.74 -2.55 -6.57
CA THR A 18 6.24 -3.89 -6.90
C THR A 18 5.08 -4.89 -6.89
N PHE A 19 4.23 -4.87 -5.86
CA PHE A 19 3.10 -5.79 -5.76
C PHE A 19 1.97 -5.47 -6.75
N GLU A 20 1.80 -4.21 -7.13
CA GLU A 20 0.96 -3.81 -8.27
C GLU A 20 1.45 -4.44 -9.57
N GLN A 21 2.75 -4.35 -9.88
CA GLN A 21 3.34 -4.96 -11.09
C GLN A 21 3.23 -6.49 -11.10
N LEU A 22 3.38 -7.12 -9.94
CA LEU A 22 3.24 -8.57 -9.77
C LEU A 22 1.78 -9.04 -9.73
N GLY A 23 0.80 -8.14 -9.78
CA GLY A 23 -0.62 -8.48 -9.68
C GLY A 23 -1.02 -9.06 -8.32
N SER A 24 -0.21 -8.86 -7.28
CA SER A 24 -0.41 -9.47 -5.98
C SER A 24 -1.21 -8.56 -5.05
N VAL A 25 -2.54 -8.63 -5.17
CA VAL A 25 -3.47 -7.75 -4.44
C VAL A 25 -3.31 -7.84 -2.92
N GLY A 26 -3.15 -9.05 -2.35
CA GLY A 26 -2.95 -9.22 -0.91
C GLY A 26 -1.70 -8.52 -0.37
N HIS A 27 -0.56 -8.67 -1.07
CA HIS A 27 0.68 -7.99 -0.68
C HIS A 27 0.60 -6.47 -0.91
N ARG A 28 -0.09 -6.03 -1.96
CA ARG A 28 -0.36 -4.60 -2.19
C ARG A 28 -1.22 -4.01 -1.06
N ALA A 29 -2.26 -4.72 -0.62
CA ALA A 29 -3.08 -4.33 0.52
C ALA A 29 -2.29 -4.24 1.82
N ALA A 30 -1.38 -5.20 2.05
CA ALA A 30 -0.46 -5.16 3.21
C ALA A 30 0.44 -3.91 3.18
N ALA A 31 0.92 -3.48 2.00
CA ALA A 31 1.69 -2.25 1.87
C ALA A 31 0.86 -1.00 2.27
N TRP A 32 -0.42 -0.93 1.89
CA TRP A 32 -1.30 0.16 2.33
C TRP A 32 -1.59 0.13 3.83
N ILE A 33 -1.78 -1.05 4.43
CA ILE A 33 -1.93 -1.18 5.90
C ILE A 33 -0.69 -0.62 6.61
N ALA A 34 0.51 -1.00 6.17
CA ALA A 34 1.73 -0.47 6.75
C ALA A 34 1.88 1.06 6.59
N LYS A 35 1.42 1.64 5.47
CA LYS A 35 1.37 3.10 5.31
C LYS A 35 0.38 3.75 6.29
N ALA A 36 -0.78 3.13 6.50
CA ALA A 36 -1.77 3.60 7.45
C ALA A 36 -1.25 3.57 8.91
N ASP A 37 -0.53 2.51 9.28
CA ASP A 37 0.12 2.39 10.59
C ASP A 37 1.18 3.49 10.78
N LEU A 38 1.97 3.78 9.74
CA LEU A 38 2.94 4.87 9.74
C LEU A 38 2.27 6.24 9.87
N ASP A 39 1.21 6.51 9.13
CA ASP A 39 0.45 7.75 9.22
C ASP A 39 -0.20 7.92 10.61
N THR A 40 -0.70 6.83 11.19
CA THR A 40 -1.22 6.78 12.56
C THR A 40 -0.13 7.16 13.56
N SER A 41 1.07 6.59 13.41
CA SER A 41 2.22 6.92 14.27
C SER A 41 2.66 8.39 14.16
N ARG A 42 2.35 9.04 13.03
CA ARG A 42 2.62 10.46 12.77
C ARG A 42 1.47 11.39 13.18
N GLY A 43 0.36 10.84 13.68
CA GLY A 43 -0.83 11.61 14.04
C GLY A 43 -1.68 12.07 12.85
N SER A 44 -1.42 11.54 11.65
CA SER A 44 -2.13 11.89 10.42
C SER A 44 -3.35 10.97 10.20
N ALA A 45 -4.39 11.14 11.03
CA ALA A 45 -5.57 10.26 11.04
C ALA A 45 -6.30 10.18 9.69
N GLU A 46 -6.39 11.29 8.95
CA GLU A 46 -7.05 11.32 7.64
C GLU A 46 -6.28 10.50 6.59
N ALA A 47 -4.95 10.62 6.57
CA ALA A 47 -4.08 9.85 5.68
C ALA A 47 -4.13 8.35 6.03
N ALA A 48 -4.10 8.02 7.33
CA ALA A 48 -4.26 6.66 7.80
C ALA A 48 -5.60 6.05 7.35
N ALA A 49 -6.71 6.78 7.52
CA ALA A 49 -8.03 6.33 7.10
C ALA A 49 -8.11 6.10 5.58
N ALA A 50 -7.47 6.95 4.78
CA ALA A 50 -7.42 6.78 3.32
C ALA A 50 -6.69 5.49 2.93
N HIS A 51 -5.54 5.22 3.55
CA HIS A 51 -4.77 4.01 3.31
C HIS A 51 -5.49 2.74 3.78
N TYR A 52 -6.09 2.74 4.97
CA TYR A 52 -6.90 1.60 5.44
C TYR A 52 -8.09 1.31 4.53
N ARG A 53 -8.80 2.35 4.06
CA ARG A 53 -9.95 2.18 3.16
C ARG A 53 -9.52 1.51 1.86
N ARG A 54 -8.42 1.97 1.26
CA ARG A 54 -7.90 1.40 0.01
C ARG A 54 -7.48 -0.06 0.16
N ALA A 55 -6.90 -0.42 1.31
CA ALA A 55 -6.60 -1.82 1.64
C ALA A 55 -7.88 -2.66 1.75
N ALA A 56 -8.90 -2.16 2.46
CA ALA A 56 -10.17 -2.85 2.62
C ALA A 56 -10.89 -3.05 1.28
N GLU A 57 -10.97 -2.03 0.43
CA GLU A 57 -11.56 -2.11 -0.90
C GLU A 57 -10.89 -3.19 -1.77
N ALA A 58 -9.55 -3.19 -1.81
CA ALA A 58 -8.80 -4.17 -2.58
C ALA A 58 -8.98 -5.62 -2.07
N LEU A 59 -9.22 -5.80 -0.77
CA LEU A 59 -9.46 -7.11 -0.17
C LEU A 59 -10.93 -7.54 -0.29
N GLN A 60 -11.86 -6.60 -0.45
CA GLN A 60 -13.29 -6.88 -0.63
C GLN A 60 -13.62 -7.34 -2.05
N ASP A 61 -12.86 -6.91 -3.05
CA ASP A 61 -13.03 -7.33 -4.45
C ASP A 61 -12.78 -8.83 -4.70
N PHE A 62 -12.38 -9.60 -3.69
CA PHE A 62 -12.31 -11.06 -3.76
C PHE A 62 -13.69 -11.69 -3.56
N HIS A 63 -14.30 -12.10 -4.67
CA HIS A 63 -15.38 -13.08 -4.65
C HIS A 63 -14.76 -14.49 -4.70
N PHE A 64 -15.03 -15.31 -3.67
CA PHE A 64 -14.66 -16.74 -3.64
C PHE A 64 -15.49 -17.56 -4.64
#